data_AF-A0A1W9IAA2-F1
#
_entry.id   AF-A0A1W9IAA2-F1
#
_cell.length_a   1.000
_cell.length_b   1.000
_cell.length_c   1.000
_cell.angle_alpha   90.00
_cell.angle_beta   90.00
_cell.angle_gamma   90.00
#
_symmetry.space_group_name_H-M   'P 1'
#
loop_
_entity.id
_entity.type
_entity.pdbx_description
1 polymer ?
#
loop_
_entity_poly.entity_id
_entity_poly.type
_entity_poly.pdbx_seq_one_letter_code
_entity_poly.pdbx_strand_id
1 'polypeptide(L)'
;MTEARREGFESFKRSNQTIIDRARSSQRKGAIDSLNSSWSGFCDASTREQRIDSVRHYYWHRQNLIRVASNSWGQEGRQFALGMYQTAEDSQIDRMSQHLFSAGYLKVDDFRPATHEMFAEIVKAERVRGNPCGS
;
A
#
# COMPACT_ATOMS: atom_id res chain seq x y z
N MET A 1 9.46 2.63 29.25
CA MET A 1 10.48 2.70 28.19
C MET A 1 11.72 3.36 28.77
N THR A 2 12.94 2.85 28.52
CA THR A 2 14.17 3.51 29.00
C THR A 2 14.45 4.78 28.20
N GLU A 3 15.26 5.70 28.74
CA GLU A 3 15.62 6.95 28.08
C GLU A 3 16.31 6.72 26.73
N ALA A 4 17.30 5.83 26.68
CA ALA A 4 17.96 5.44 25.43
C ALA A 4 16.99 4.86 24.38
N ARG A 5 15.98 4.09 24.81
CA ARG A 5 14.94 3.56 23.91
C ARG A 5 14.03 4.66 23.38
N ARG A 6 13.71 5.67 24.20
CA ARG A 6 12.95 6.85 23.78
C ARG A 6 13.71 7.67 22.75
N GLU A 7 14.99 7.96 23.00
CA GLU A 7 15.85 8.70 22.06
C GLU A 7 16.00 7.98 20.72
N GLY A 8 16.16 6.65 20.75
CA GLY A 8 16.17 5.82 19.55
C GLY A 8 14.87 5.92 18.75
N PHE A 9 13.72 5.94 19.42
CA PHE A 9 12.44 6.10 18.76
C PHE A 9 12.26 7.49 18.16
N GLU A 10 12.65 8.56 18.86
CA GLU A 10 12.63 9.91 18.31
C GLU A 10 13.54 10.06 17.08
N SER A 11 14.72 9.44 17.10
CA SER A 11 15.61 9.40 15.94
C SER A 11 14.95 8.68 14.76
N PHE A 12 14.35 7.51 14.99
CA PHE A 12 13.58 6.77 13.99
C PHE A 12 12.46 7.62 13.38
N LYS A 13 11.69 8.34 14.19
CA LYS A 13 10.62 9.23 13.71
C LYS A 13 11.16 10.33 12.80
N ARG A 14 12.24 11.01 13.19
CA ARG A 14 12.86 12.09 12.38
C ARG A 14 13.40 11.59 11.04
N SER A 15 14.10 10.46 11.02
CA SER A 15 14.58 9.85 9.77
C SER A 15 13.43 9.43 8.85
N ASN A 16 12.35 8.91 9.42
CA ASN A 16 11.13 8.57 8.68
C ASN A 16 10.43 9.80 8.10
N GLN A 17 10.52 10.95 8.76
CA GLN A 17 9.88 12.19 8.29
C GLN A 17 10.59 12.82 7.09
N THR A 18 11.83 12.49 6.78
CA THR A 18 12.58 13.20 5.72
C THR A 18 13.05 12.30 4.59
N ILE A 19 13.67 11.16 4.94
CA ILE A 19 14.22 10.23 3.94
C ILE A 19 13.11 9.35 3.37
N ILE A 20 12.23 8.86 4.25
CA ILE A 20 11.17 7.93 3.85
C ILE A 20 9.98 8.68 3.23
N ASP A 21 9.81 9.98 3.50
CA ASP A 21 8.78 10.79 2.83
C ASP A 21 8.98 10.85 1.31
N ARG A 22 10.21 11.03 0.81
CA ARG A 22 10.47 11.01 -0.64
C ARG A 22 10.21 9.65 -1.26
N ALA A 23 10.64 8.58 -0.59
CA ALA A 23 10.40 7.22 -1.05
C ALA A 23 8.90 6.91 -1.12
N ARG A 24 8.14 7.28 -0.08
CA ARG A 24 6.67 7.15 -0.04
C ARG A 24 5.99 7.98 -1.12
N SER A 25 6.41 9.22 -1.35
CA SER A 25 5.84 10.05 -2.41
C SER A 25 6.02 9.41 -3.79
N SER A 26 7.18 8.81 -4.06
CA SER A 26 7.40 8.06 -5.30
C SER A 26 6.50 6.83 -5.41
N GLN A 27 6.37 6.05 -4.32
CA GLN A 27 5.49 4.88 -4.26
C GLN A 27 4.03 5.24 -4.48
N ARG A 28 3.54 6.29 -3.80
CA ARG A 28 2.19 6.83 -3.96
C ARG A 28 1.95 7.27 -5.39
N LYS A 29 2.88 8.04 -5.97
CA LYS A 29 2.79 8.49 -7.36
C LYS A 29 2.65 7.31 -8.32
N GLY A 30 3.52 6.30 -8.23
CA GLY A 30 3.46 5.13 -9.10
C GLY A 30 2.13 4.35 -8.98
N ALA A 31 1.63 4.17 -7.76
CA ALA A 31 0.33 3.53 -7.53
C ALA A 31 -0.83 4.36 -8.10
N ILE A 32 -0.86 5.67 -7.81
CA ILE A 32 -1.90 6.59 -8.31
C ILE A 32 -1.89 6.64 -9.84
N ASP A 33 -0.73 6.79 -10.46
CA ASP A 33 -0.60 6.84 -11.92
C ASP A 33 -1.12 5.53 -12.55
N SER A 34 -0.82 4.38 -11.94
CA SER A 34 -1.30 3.07 -12.40
C SER A 34 -2.80 2.89 -12.24
N LEU A 35 -3.37 3.34 -11.12
CA LEU A 35 -4.80 3.22 -10.81
C LEU A 35 -5.66 4.21 -11.63
N ASN A 36 -5.13 5.40 -11.94
CA ASN A 36 -5.80 6.42 -12.75
C ASN A 36 -5.67 6.18 -14.27
N SER A 37 -4.73 5.35 -14.70
CA SER A 37 -4.60 4.99 -16.11
C SER A 37 -5.83 4.24 -16.63
N SER A 38 -6.05 4.26 -17.95
CA SER A 38 -7.21 3.58 -18.58
C SER A 38 -7.36 2.13 -18.12
N TRP A 39 -8.48 1.76 -17.51
CA TRP A 39 -8.64 0.46 -16.85
C TRP A 39 -8.57 -0.74 -17.79
N SER A 40 -8.80 -0.56 -19.10
CA SER A 40 -8.61 -1.63 -20.10
C SER A 40 -7.18 -2.19 -20.09
N GLY A 41 -6.18 -1.40 -19.69
CA GLY A 41 -4.81 -1.89 -19.53
C GLY A 41 -4.60 -2.88 -18.38
N PHE A 42 -5.59 -3.07 -17.48
CA PHE A 42 -5.57 -4.20 -16.55
C PHE A 42 -5.99 -5.52 -17.22
N CYS A 43 -6.52 -5.50 -18.44
CA CYS A 43 -6.86 -6.70 -19.20
C CYS A 43 -5.76 -7.14 -20.18
N ASP A 44 -4.83 -6.25 -20.55
CA ASP A 44 -3.65 -6.59 -21.33
C ASP A 44 -2.56 -7.16 -20.41
N ALA A 45 -2.04 -8.35 -20.70
CA ALA A 45 -1.10 -9.04 -19.80
C ALA A 45 0.17 -8.23 -19.50
N SER A 46 0.74 -7.56 -20.50
CA SER A 46 1.98 -6.80 -20.35
C SER A 46 1.79 -5.54 -19.51
N THR A 47 0.71 -4.82 -19.76
CA THR A 47 0.34 -3.59 -19.06
C THR A 47 -0.17 -3.89 -17.65
N ARG A 48 -0.87 -5.01 -17.49
CA ARG A 48 -1.43 -5.49 -16.22
C ARG A 48 -0.34 -5.70 -15.19
N GLU A 49 0.72 -6.44 -15.50
CA GLU A 49 1.79 -6.71 -14.52
C GLU A 49 2.48 -5.42 -14.08
N GLN A 50 2.76 -4.48 -14.99
CA GLN A 50 3.40 -3.21 -14.62
C GLN A 50 2.55 -2.38 -13.65
N ARG A 51 1.24 -2.36 -13.87
CA ARG A 51 0.30 -1.63 -13.02
C ARG A 51 0.12 -2.31 -11.67
N ILE A 52 -0.05 -3.63 -11.68
CA ILE A 52 -0.15 -4.43 -10.45
C ILE A 52 1.15 -4.28 -9.65
N ASP A 53 2.32 -4.31 -10.29
CA ASP A 53 3.60 -4.15 -9.60
C ASP A 53 3.71 -2.79 -8.89
N SER A 54 3.24 -1.71 -9.52
CA SER A 54 3.23 -0.38 -8.89
C SER A 54 2.34 -0.34 -7.65
N VAL A 55 1.14 -0.92 -7.72
CA VAL A 55 0.20 -0.99 -6.57
C VAL A 55 0.73 -1.93 -5.49
N ARG A 56 1.29 -3.08 -5.89
CA ARG A 56 1.95 -4.06 -5.02
C ARG A 56 3.12 -3.43 -4.29
N HIS A 57 3.96 -2.66 -4.98
CA HIS A 57 5.11 -1.99 -4.39
C HIS A 57 4.66 -1.00 -3.31
N TYR A 58 3.61 -0.21 -3.55
CA TYR A 58 3.03 0.66 -2.52
C TYR A 58 2.58 -0.11 -1.27
N TYR A 59 1.77 -1.17 -1.43
CA TYR A 59 1.29 -1.95 -0.29
C TYR A 59 2.41 -2.71 0.45
N TRP A 60 3.44 -3.15 -0.27
CA TRP A 60 4.62 -3.77 0.32
C TRP A 60 5.35 -2.82 1.26
N HIS A 61 5.65 -1.60 0.83
CA HIS A 61 6.34 -0.62 1.66
C HIS A 61 5.51 -0.23 2.89
N ARG A 62 4.18 -0.07 2.71
CA ARG A 62 3.26 0.18 3.81
C ARG A 62 3.30 -0.92 4.86
N GLN A 63 3.11 -2.17 4.45
CA GLN A 63 3.13 -3.32 5.35
C GLN A 63 4.51 -3.48 6.01
N ASN A 64 5.59 -3.30 5.25
CA ASN A 64 6.95 -3.44 5.76
C ASN A 64 7.28 -2.40 6.82
N LEU A 65 6.90 -1.13 6.64
CA LEU A 65 7.12 -0.09 7.65
C LEU A 65 6.35 -0.39 8.94
N ILE A 66 5.08 -0.77 8.82
CA ILE A 66 4.25 -1.14 9.98
C ILE A 66 4.88 -2.30 10.74
N ARG A 67 5.32 -3.35 10.03
CA ARG A 67 5.97 -4.53 10.62
C ARG A 67 7.28 -4.17 11.31
N VAL A 68 8.19 -3.45 10.64
CA VAL A 68 9.49 -3.06 11.21
C VAL A 68 9.30 -2.16 12.42
N ALA A 69 8.42 -1.16 12.34
CA ALA A 69 8.16 -0.25 13.45
C ALA A 69 7.53 -0.98 14.65
N SER A 70 6.59 -1.89 14.39
CA SER A 70 5.98 -2.75 15.42
C SER A 70 7.01 -3.64 16.09
N ASN A 71 7.90 -4.29 15.33
CA ASN A 71 8.92 -5.19 15.86
C ASN A 71 9.97 -4.45 16.70
N SER A 72 10.38 -3.25 16.27
CA SER A 72 11.42 -2.48 16.97
C SER A 72 10.89 -1.75 18.20
N TRP A 73 9.71 -1.14 18.08
CA TRP A 73 9.20 -0.16 19.06
C TRP A 73 7.88 -0.57 19.71
N GLY A 74 7.33 -1.73 19.36
CA GLY A 74 6.05 -2.22 19.87
C GLY A 74 4.86 -1.42 19.33
N GLN A 75 3.80 -1.35 20.15
CA GLN A 75 2.55 -0.69 19.75
C GLN A 75 2.74 0.77 19.33
N GLU A 76 3.65 1.50 19.98
CA GLU A 76 3.89 2.92 19.66
C GLU A 76 4.48 3.10 18.25
N GLY A 77 5.46 2.27 17.88
CA GLY A 77 6.00 2.28 16.51
C GLY A 77 4.96 1.87 15.48
N ARG A 78 4.13 0.88 15.80
CA ARG A 78 3.02 0.47 14.93
C ARG A 78 2.06 1.63 14.67
N GLN A 79 1.65 2.36 15.71
CA GLN A 79 0.73 3.50 15.57
C GLN A 79 1.37 4.66 14.79
N PHE A 80 2.64 4.97 15.07
CA PHE A 80 3.37 5.96 14.29
C PHE A 80 3.40 5.60 12.80
N ALA A 81 3.79 4.36 12.46
CA ALA A 81 3.84 3.89 11.08
C ALA A 81 2.47 3.93 10.38
N LEU A 82 1.39 3.57 11.08
CA LEU A 82 0.03 3.70 10.56
C LEU A 82 -0.34 5.15 10.25
N GLY A 83 -0.02 6.08 11.16
CA GLY A 83 -0.27 7.51 10.95
C GLY A 83 0.43 8.08 9.72
N MET A 84 1.58 7.51 9.32
CA MET A 84 2.27 7.93 8.09
C MET A 84 1.52 7.57 6.79
N TYR A 85 0.57 6.64 6.86
CA TYR A 85 -0.24 6.16 5.73
C TYR A 85 -1.72 6.59 5.84
N GLN A 86 -1.99 7.69 6.54
CA GLN A 86 -3.32 8.29 6.67
C GLN A 86 -3.45 9.60 5.88
N THR A 87 -2.79 9.71 4.72
CA THR A 87 -2.91 10.90 3.86
C THR A 87 -4.08 10.80 2.88
N ALA A 88 -4.37 11.91 2.19
CA ALA A 88 -5.37 11.95 1.14
C ALA A 88 -5.03 11.00 -0.03
N GLU A 89 -3.74 10.94 -0.40
CA GLU A 89 -3.22 10.03 -1.43
C GLU A 89 -3.38 8.57 -1.02
N ASP A 90 -3.08 8.22 0.23
CA ASP A 90 -3.25 6.84 0.72
C ASP A 90 -4.72 6.44 0.67
N SER A 91 -5.61 7.35 1.09
CA SER A 91 -7.06 7.15 1.00
C SER A 91 -7.55 7.02 -0.44
N GLN A 92 -6.95 7.76 -1.38
CA GLN A 92 -7.25 7.63 -2.81
C GLN A 92 -6.83 6.26 -3.34
N ILE A 93 -5.61 5.82 -3.04
CA ILE A 93 -5.09 4.51 -3.46
C ILE A 93 -5.98 3.39 -2.94
N ASP A 94 -6.37 3.43 -1.66
CA ASP A 94 -7.24 2.42 -1.06
C ASP A 94 -8.62 2.38 -1.74
N ARG A 95 -9.27 3.54 -1.93
CA ARG A 95 -10.58 3.61 -2.62
C ARG A 95 -10.52 3.11 -4.06
N MET A 96 -9.48 3.48 -4.81
CA MET A 96 -9.33 3.04 -6.18
C MET A 96 -9.04 1.54 -6.26
N SER A 97 -8.20 1.04 -5.37
CA SER A 97 -7.91 -0.40 -5.25
C SER A 97 -9.17 -1.20 -4.97
N GLN A 98 -9.99 -0.77 -4.01
CA GLN A 98 -11.31 -1.33 -3.72
C GLN A 98 -12.22 -1.30 -4.95
N HIS A 99 -12.26 -0.16 -5.65
CA HIS A 99 -13.11 -0.01 -6.82
C HIS A 99 -12.69 -0.95 -7.96
N LEU A 100 -11.40 -1.02 -8.29
CA LEU A 100 -10.90 -1.91 -9.33
C LEU A 100 -11.04 -3.39 -8.95
N PHE A 101 -10.90 -3.73 -7.67
CA PHE A 101 -11.19 -5.07 -7.17
C PHE A 101 -12.68 -5.42 -7.34
N SER A 102 -13.58 -4.55 -6.86
CA SER A 102 -15.02 -4.71 -7.01
C SER A 102 -15.46 -4.78 -8.48
N ALA A 103 -14.79 -4.05 -9.37
CA ALA A 103 -15.03 -4.11 -10.81
C ALA A 103 -14.42 -5.35 -11.48
N GLY A 104 -13.61 -6.15 -10.80
CA GLY A 104 -12.99 -7.38 -11.34
C GLY A 104 -11.68 -7.17 -12.09
N TYR A 105 -11.10 -5.97 -12.06
CA TYR A 105 -9.79 -5.69 -12.66
C TYR A 105 -8.64 -6.13 -11.77
N LEU A 106 -8.81 -6.12 -10.45
CA LEU A 106 -7.83 -6.62 -9.48
C LEU A 106 -8.37 -7.86 -8.76
N LYS A 107 -7.45 -8.74 -8.38
CA LYS A 107 -7.68 -9.94 -7.58
C LYS A 107 -6.71 -9.93 -6.42
N VAL A 108 -7.11 -10.54 -5.32
CA VAL A 108 -6.21 -10.70 -4.17
C VAL A 108 -4.95 -11.50 -4.55
N ASP A 109 -5.10 -12.53 -5.40
CA ASP A 109 -3.99 -13.36 -5.89
C ASP A 109 -3.03 -12.65 -6.84
N ASP A 110 -3.36 -11.43 -7.32
CA ASP A 110 -2.40 -10.60 -8.05
C ASP A 110 -1.26 -10.12 -7.14
N PHE A 111 -1.48 -10.16 -5.82
CA PHE A 111 -0.54 -9.68 -4.81
C PHE A 111 0.26 -10.86 -4.25
N ARG A 112 1.60 -10.70 -4.25
CA ARG A 112 2.52 -11.70 -3.69
C ARG A 112 2.21 -11.95 -2.21
N PRO A 113 2.61 -13.10 -1.63
CA PRO A 113 2.29 -13.43 -0.23
C PRO A 113 2.64 -12.32 0.77
N ALA A 114 3.77 -11.63 0.55
CA ALA A 114 4.24 -10.54 1.41
C ALA A 114 3.37 -9.26 1.37
N THR A 115 2.44 -9.14 0.43
CA THR A 115 1.54 -8.00 0.22
C THR A 115 0.06 -8.40 0.21
N HIS A 116 -0.21 -9.70 0.10
CA HIS A 116 -1.53 -10.30 0.03
C HIS A 116 -2.36 -9.86 1.23
N GLU A 117 -1.87 -10.05 2.45
CA GLU A 117 -2.62 -9.73 3.67
C GLU A 117 -3.07 -8.28 3.74
N MET A 118 -2.18 -7.34 3.38
CA MET A 118 -2.53 -5.92 3.37
C MET A 118 -3.62 -5.62 2.34
N PHE A 119 -3.46 -6.10 1.11
CA PHE A 119 -4.46 -5.85 0.07
C PHE A 119 -5.80 -6.51 0.40
N ALA A 120 -5.78 -7.76 0.89
CA ALA A 120 -6.97 -8.47 1.33
C ALA A 120 -7.71 -7.70 2.44
N GLU A 121 -6.99 -7.13 3.41
CA GLU A 121 -7.57 -6.30 4.45
C GLU A 121 -8.23 -5.03 3.90
N ILE A 122 -7.63 -4.40 2.88
CA ILE A 122 -8.21 -3.23 2.20
C ILE A 122 -9.53 -3.58 1.48
N VAL A 123 -9.59 -4.74 0.83
CA VAL A 123 -10.76 -5.15 0.01
C VAL A 123 -11.72 -6.10 0.72
N LYS A 124 -11.54 -6.39 2.01
CA LYS A 124 -12.33 -7.42 2.74
C LYS A 124 -13.84 -7.18 2.76
N ALA A 125 -14.27 -5.92 2.69
CA ALA A 125 -15.67 -5.53 2.68
C ALA A 125 -16.26 -5.47 1.26
N GLU A 126 -15.41 -5.57 0.25
CA GLU A 126 -15.76 -5.45 -1.15
C GLU A 126 -16.18 -6.81 -1.73
N ARG A 127 -16.98 -6.77 -2.78
CA ARG A 127 -17.39 -7.95 -3.54
C ARG A 127 -17.14 -7.71 -5.01
N VAL A 128 -16.58 -8.69 -5.70
CA VAL A 128 -16.41 -8.64 -7.15
C VAL A 128 -17.79 -8.68 -7.81
N ARG A 129 -18.07 -7.69 -8.66
CA ARG A 129 -19.35 -7.50 -9.37
C ARG A 129 -19.21 -7.54 -10.89
N GLY A 130 -17.99 -7.51 -11.41
CA GLY A 130 -17.70 -7.49 -12.84
C GLY A 130 -16.69 -8.53 -13.26
N ASN A 131 -16.67 -8.83 -14.56
CA ASN A 131 -15.63 -9.62 -15.22
C ASN A 131 -15.18 -8.89 -16.50
N PRO A 132 -14.46 -7.77 -16.38
CA PRO A 132 -14.22 -6.84 -17.48
C PRO A 132 -13.19 -7.35 -18.49
N CYS A 133 -12.40 -8.34 -18.10
CA CYS A 133 -11.40 -8.98 -18.95
C CYS A 133 -11.85 -10.34 -19.47
N GLY A 134 -13.08 -10.75 -19.16
CA GLY A 134 -13.70 -11.95 -19.73
C GLY A 134 -14.37 -11.60 -21.04
N SER A 135 -13.75 -12.01 -22.14
CA SER A 135 -14.44 -12.24 -23.41
C SER A 135 -15.21 -13.55 -23.32
#